data_AF-A0A2H0SPN4-F1
#
_entry.id   AF-A0A2H0SPN4-F1
#
_cell.length_a   1.000
_cell.length_b   1.000
_cell.length_c   1.000
_cell.angle_alpha   90.00
_cell.angle_beta   90.00
_cell.angle_gamma   90.00
#
_symmetry.space_group_name_H-M   'P 1'
#
loop_
_entity.id
_entity.type
_entity.pdbx_description
1 polymer ?
#
loop_
_entity_poly.entity_id
_entity_poly.type
_entity_poly.pdbx_seq_one_letter_code
_entity_poly.pdbx_strand_id
1 'polypeptide(L)'
;MNKKNQQGQSLFELIVAIGVIGIVLLAIVNLIGNAISANNYARNRTLGIRYTQEGLEWLRGERDTSWASFMTRAAGGSGRLWCISDLDWSHSGACSADAIGSTIFSREARLTLISPTRIQVAVSTAWRDGSGSHESRSTIIYSDWKTL
;
A
#
# COMPACT_ATOMS: atom_id res chain seq x y z
N MET A 1 50.83 57.28 0.70
CA MET A 1 49.91 56.24 0.19
C MET A 1 49.51 55.34 1.35
N ASN A 2 48.29 55.46 1.86
CA ASN A 2 47.81 54.69 3.01
C ASN A 2 47.45 53.25 2.57
N LYS A 3 48.22 52.25 3.02
CA LYS A 3 47.88 50.83 2.88
C LYS A 3 46.75 50.50 3.84
N LYS A 4 45.55 50.21 3.30
CA LYS A 4 44.42 49.71 4.09
C LYS A 4 44.73 48.29 4.58
N ASN A 5 44.54 48.07 5.87
CA ASN A 5 44.82 46.82 6.56
C ASN A 5 43.76 45.76 6.18
N GLN A 6 44.13 44.74 5.38
CA GLN A 6 43.22 43.69 4.89
C GLN A 6 43.31 42.36 5.68
N GLN A 7 44.07 42.30 6.76
CA GLN A 7 44.45 41.03 7.38
C GLN A 7 43.41 40.40 8.33
N GLY A 8 42.29 41.09 8.61
CA GLY A 8 41.17 40.56 9.41
C GLY A 8 39.96 40.06 8.61
N GLN A 9 39.91 40.29 7.30
CA GLN A 9 38.74 39.95 6.45
C GLN A 9 38.64 38.44 6.14
N SER A 10 39.77 37.73 6.04
CA SER A 10 39.80 36.31 5.64
C SER A 10 39.27 35.34 6.71
N LEU A 11 39.50 35.59 8.01
CA LEU A 11 38.99 34.73 9.07
C LEU A 11 37.46 34.85 9.21
N PHE A 12 36.94 36.08 9.10
CA PHE A 12 35.50 36.33 9.13
C PHE A 12 34.80 35.69 7.92
N GLU A 13 35.39 35.83 6.73
CA GLU A 13 34.90 35.19 5.51
C GLU A 13 34.84 33.66 5.64
N LEU A 14 35.84 33.04 6.29
CA LEU A 14 35.84 31.59 6.55
C LEU A 14 34.70 31.17 7.50
N ILE A 15 34.46 31.91 8.57
CA ILE A 15 33.37 31.63 9.53
C ILE A 15 32.02 31.75 8.83
N VAL A 16 31.84 32.80 8.02
CA VAL A 16 30.62 32.99 7.22
C VAL A 16 30.46 31.85 6.22
N ALA A 17 31.53 31.45 5.52
CA ALA A 17 31.49 30.34 4.57
C ALA A 17 31.08 29.02 5.23
N ILE A 18 31.65 28.68 6.39
CA ILE A 18 31.28 27.48 7.17
C ILE A 18 29.81 27.55 7.60
N GLY A 19 29.34 28.73 8.03
CA GLY A 19 27.94 28.94 8.40
C GLY A 19 26.98 28.68 7.24
N VAL A 20 27.29 29.22 6.05
CA VAL A 20 26.48 29.01 4.84
C VAL A 20 26.49 27.53 4.44
N ILE A 21 27.66 26.88 4.45
CA ILE A 21 27.77 25.44 4.16
C ILE A 21 26.92 24.63 5.14
N GLY A 22 26.94 24.96 6.43
CA GLY A 22 26.13 24.28 7.44
C GLY A 22 24.63 24.35 7.14
N ILE A 23 24.12 25.52 6.78
CA ILE A 23 22.70 25.70 6.41
C ILE A 23 22.35 24.87 5.17
N VAL A 24 23.22 24.87 4.15
CA VAL A 24 23.01 24.10 2.92
C VAL A 24 22.96 22.59 3.22
N LEU A 25 23.86 22.08 4.07
CA LEU A 25 23.87 20.67 4.47
C LEU A 25 22.59 20.27 5.20
N LEU A 26 22.09 21.11 6.12
CA LEU A 26 20.82 20.85 6.80
C LEU A 26 19.64 20.82 5.82
N ALA A 27 19.62 21.70 4.82
CA ALA A 27 18.58 21.68 3.79
C ALA A 27 18.61 20.37 2.97
N ILE A 28 19.81 19.89 2.61
CA ILE A 28 19.99 18.64 1.87
C ILE A 28 19.51 17.43 2.68
N VAL A 29 19.86 17.34 3.97
CA VAL A 29 19.44 16.22 4.83
C VAL A 29 17.91 16.12 4.92
N ASN A 30 17.23 17.25 5.08
CA ASN A 30 15.77 17.28 5.09
C ASN A 30 15.17 16.83 3.76
N LEU A 31 15.76 17.27 2.63
CA LEU A 31 15.32 16.85 1.31
C LEU A 31 15.47 15.33 1.10
N ILE A 32 16.59 14.75 1.55
CA ILE A 32 16.84 13.31 1.47
C ILE A 32 15.80 12.54 2.30
N GLY A 33 15.50 12.99 3.52
CA GLY A 33 14.49 12.36 4.37
C GLY A 33 13.10 12.31 3.71
N ASN A 34 12.72 13.42 3.05
CA ASN A 34 11.46 13.49 2.31
C ASN A 34 11.47 12.56 1.08
N ALA A 35 12.58 12.51 0.35
CA ALA A 35 12.72 11.63 -0.82
C ALA A 35 12.63 10.15 -0.43
N ILE A 36 13.27 9.73 0.67
CA ILE A 36 13.18 8.35 1.18
C ILE A 36 11.73 7.99 1.54
N SER A 37 11.04 8.88 2.25
CA SER A 37 9.65 8.65 2.64
C SER A 37 8.73 8.51 1.42
N ALA A 38 8.91 9.36 0.40
CA ALA A 38 8.17 9.28 -0.85
C ALA A 38 8.46 7.97 -1.62
N ASN A 39 9.73 7.55 -1.68
CA ASN A 39 10.11 6.29 -2.33
C ASN A 39 9.53 5.06 -1.63
N ASN A 40 9.53 5.05 -0.30
CA ASN A 40 8.92 3.96 0.48
C ASN A 40 7.41 3.89 0.25
N TYR A 41 6.72 5.03 0.25
CA TYR A 41 5.30 5.09 -0.09
C TYR A 41 5.02 4.57 -1.50
N ALA A 42 5.77 5.02 -2.51
CA ALA A 42 5.61 4.57 -3.89
C ALA A 42 5.84 3.05 -4.05
N ARG A 43 6.88 2.53 -3.39
CA ARG A 43 7.18 1.09 -3.35
C ARG A 43 6.04 0.31 -2.71
N ASN A 44 5.58 0.74 -1.53
CA ASN A 44 4.52 0.04 -0.80
C ASN A 44 3.19 0.11 -1.55
N ARG A 45 2.87 1.24 -2.19
CA ARG A 45 1.71 1.37 -3.09
C ARG A 45 1.74 0.35 -4.22
N THR A 46 2.90 0.20 -4.86
CA THR A 46 3.08 -0.75 -5.97
C THR A 46 2.90 -2.19 -5.51
N LEU A 47 3.49 -2.54 -4.36
CA LEU A 47 3.31 -3.86 -3.75
C LEU A 47 1.86 -4.10 -3.34
N GLY A 48 1.20 -3.12 -2.72
CA GLY A 48 -0.21 -3.21 -2.34
C GLY A 48 -1.11 -3.48 -3.54
N ILE A 49 -0.89 -2.79 -4.66
CA ILE A 49 -1.61 -3.04 -5.92
C ILE A 49 -1.35 -4.47 -6.40
N ARG A 50 -0.09 -4.93 -6.40
CA ARG A 50 0.27 -6.29 -6.82
C ARG A 50 -0.46 -7.35 -5.98
N TYR A 51 -0.48 -7.20 -4.65
CA TYR A 51 -1.19 -8.13 -3.75
C TYR A 51 -2.70 -8.10 -3.94
N THR A 52 -3.27 -6.92 -4.21
CA THR A 52 -4.70 -6.78 -4.54
C THR A 52 -5.03 -7.54 -5.82
N GLN A 53 -4.19 -7.42 -6.87
CA GLN A 53 -4.38 -8.14 -8.13
C GLN A 53 -4.23 -9.65 -7.95
N GLU A 54 -3.21 -10.10 -7.21
CA GLU A 54 -3.04 -11.52 -6.89
C GLU A 54 -4.28 -12.10 -6.19
N GLY A 55 -4.87 -11.35 -5.23
CA GLY A 55 -6.11 -11.77 -4.57
C GLY A 55 -7.30 -11.87 -5.54
N LEU A 56 -7.41 -10.94 -6.49
CA LEU A 56 -8.44 -11.00 -7.53
C LEU A 56 -8.25 -12.21 -8.44
N GLU A 57 -7.03 -12.48 -8.91
CA GLU A 57 -6.71 -13.63 -9.75
C GLU A 57 -7.01 -14.95 -9.03
N TRP A 58 -6.63 -15.06 -7.75
CA TRP A 58 -6.97 -16.22 -6.94
C TRP A 58 -8.49 -16.41 -6.81
N LEU A 59 -9.24 -15.35 -6.47
CA LEU A 59 -10.70 -15.42 -6.39
C LEU A 59 -11.36 -15.76 -7.73
N ARG A 60 -10.74 -15.37 -8.86
CA ARG A 60 -11.18 -15.79 -10.20
C ARG A 60 -11.01 -17.30 -10.37
N GLY A 61 -9.88 -17.86 -9.93
CA GLY A 61 -9.66 -19.30 -9.90
C GLY A 61 -10.67 -20.06 -9.02
N GLU A 62 -10.98 -19.53 -7.83
CA GLU A 62 -12.00 -20.10 -6.94
C GLU A 62 -13.39 -20.11 -7.58
N ARG A 63 -13.76 -19.01 -8.24
CA ARG A 63 -14.99 -18.90 -9.03
C ARG A 63 -15.04 -19.96 -10.14
N ASP A 64 -13.95 -20.12 -10.90
CA ASP A 64 -13.90 -21.01 -12.05
C ASP A 64 -13.90 -22.50 -11.66
N THR A 65 -13.37 -22.81 -10.48
CA THR A 65 -13.40 -24.14 -9.87
C THR A 65 -14.82 -24.58 -9.54
N SER A 66 -15.58 -23.77 -8.82
CA SER A 66 -16.99 -24.06 -8.50
C SER A 66 -17.77 -22.79 -8.18
N TRP A 67 -18.66 -22.40 -9.11
CA TRP A 67 -19.55 -21.25 -8.91
C TRP A 67 -20.45 -21.43 -7.68
N ALA A 68 -21.00 -22.63 -7.49
CA ALA A 68 -21.88 -22.92 -6.35
C ALA A 68 -21.15 -22.71 -5.02
N SER A 69 -19.93 -23.25 -4.88
CA SER A 69 -19.10 -23.06 -3.68
C SER A 69 -18.76 -21.59 -3.48
N PHE A 70 -18.35 -20.89 -4.54
CA PHE A 70 -18.03 -19.48 -4.49
C PHE A 70 -19.22 -18.61 -4.06
N MET A 71 -20.43 -18.93 -4.53
CA MET A 71 -21.67 -18.27 -4.11
C MET A 71 -21.96 -18.45 -2.63
N THR A 72 -21.75 -19.64 -2.06
CA THR A 72 -21.93 -19.83 -0.61
C THR A 72 -20.96 -18.98 0.22
N ARG A 73 -19.78 -18.66 -0.31
CA ARG A 73 -18.82 -17.74 0.34
C ARG A 73 -19.23 -16.28 0.24
N ALA A 74 -20.10 -15.93 -0.72
CA ALA A 74 -20.72 -14.62 -0.86
C ALA A 74 -22.09 -14.51 -0.15
N ALA A 75 -22.65 -15.61 0.36
CA ALA A 75 -23.95 -15.63 0.98
C ALA A 75 -23.94 -14.85 2.30
N GLY A 76 -24.51 -13.65 2.25
CA GLY A 76 -24.67 -12.71 3.36
C GLY A 76 -25.15 -11.37 2.81
N GLY A 77 -26.29 -10.86 3.30
CA GLY A 77 -26.99 -9.72 2.67
C GLY A 77 -26.12 -8.47 2.48
N SER A 78 -25.29 -8.13 3.47
CA SER A 78 -24.42 -6.93 3.45
C SER A 78 -23.02 -7.19 2.84
N GLY A 79 -22.81 -8.37 2.25
CA GLY A 79 -21.51 -8.84 1.77
C GLY A 79 -20.66 -9.47 2.87
N ARG A 80 -20.11 -10.65 2.59
CA ARG A 80 -19.28 -11.43 3.51
C ARG A 80 -17.81 -11.03 3.35
N LEU A 81 -17.16 -10.77 4.48
CA LEU A 81 -15.74 -10.41 4.54
C LEU A 81 -14.91 -11.66 4.82
N TRP A 82 -13.76 -11.75 4.17
CA TRP A 82 -12.77 -12.81 4.32
C TRP A 82 -11.38 -12.20 4.42
N CYS A 83 -10.59 -12.69 5.37
CA CYS A 83 -9.18 -12.42 5.39
C CYS A 83 -8.49 -13.47 4.52
N ILE A 84 -7.79 -13.02 3.48
CA ILE A 84 -7.21 -13.85 2.44
C ILE A 84 -5.71 -13.55 2.27
N SER A 85 -5.04 -13.25 3.39
CA SER A 85 -3.59 -13.01 3.40
C SER A 85 -2.81 -14.20 2.84
N ASP A 86 -3.27 -15.42 3.11
CA ASP A 86 -2.66 -16.67 2.63
C ASP A 86 -3.30 -17.26 1.35
N LEU A 87 -4.22 -16.53 0.69
CA LEU A 87 -4.96 -17.02 -0.48
C LEU A 87 -5.73 -18.32 -0.20
N ASP A 88 -6.48 -18.34 0.90
CA ASP A 88 -7.37 -19.44 1.23
C ASP A 88 -8.67 -18.93 1.87
N TRP A 89 -9.54 -19.87 2.25
CA TRP A 89 -10.81 -19.60 2.93
C TRP A 89 -10.76 -19.90 4.43
N SER A 90 -9.58 -19.95 5.06
CA SER A 90 -9.42 -20.39 6.46
C SER A 90 -9.90 -19.33 7.46
N HIS A 91 -9.86 -18.05 7.09
CA HIS A 91 -10.20 -16.93 7.97
C HIS A 91 -11.43 -16.14 7.48
N SER A 92 -12.59 -16.42 8.07
CA SER A 92 -13.79 -15.62 7.84
C SER A 92 -13.79 -14.35 8.70
N GLY A 93 -14.09 -13.20 8.10
CA GLY A 93 -14.08 -11.89 8.79
C GLY A 93 -13.00 -10.96 8.28
N ALA A 94 -12.73 -9.89 9.03
CA ALA A 94 -11.64 -8.96 8.77
C ALA A 94 -10.29 -9.59 9.16
N CYS A 95 -9.21 -9.14 8.55
CA CYS A 95 -7.87 -9.49 8.99
C CYS A 95 -7.57 -8.83 10.33
N SER A 96 -6.97 -9.60 11.24
CA SER A 96 -6.63 -9.12 12.58
C SER A 96 -5.13 -8.83 12.67
N ALA A 97 -4.32 -9.88 12.88
CA ALA A 97 -2.86 -9.87 12.80
C ALA A 97 -2.33 -10.57 11.53
N ASP A 98 -3.24 -10.97 10.63
CA ASP A 98 -2.96 -11.79 9.47
C ASP A 98 -2.26 -10.97 8.38
N ALA A 99 -0.94 -11.10 8.31
CA ALA A 99 -0.12 -10.50 7.28
C ALA A 99 0.14 -11.48 6.13
N ILE A 100 0.37 -10.95 4.93
CA ILE A 100 0.86 -11.73 3.80
C ILE A 100 2.30 -12.13 4.13
N GLY A 101 2.50 -13.37 4.61
CA GLY A 101 3.81 -13.86 5.05
C GLY A 101 4.45 -12.95 6.11
N SER A 102 5.73 -12.60 5.91
CA SER A 102 6.49 -11.71 6.81
C SER A 102 6.42 -10.21 6.42
N THR A 103 5.37 -9.80 5.70
CA THR A 103 5.24 -8.43 5.21
C THR A 103 4.38 -7.56 6.12
N ILE A 104 4.30 -6.25 5.80
CA ILE A 104 3.43 -5.29 6.50
C ILE A 104 2.01 -5.23 5.94
N PHE A 105 1.70 -6.06 4.94
CA PHE A 105 0.44 -6.00 4.21
C PHE A 105 -0.53 -7.04 4.75
N SER A 106 -1.80 -6.66 4.91
CA SER A 106 -2.92 -7.59 5.08
C SER A 106 -3.82 -7.52 3.85
N ARG A 107 -4.50 -8.62 3.53
CA ARG A 107 -5.39 -8.69 2.35
C ARG A 107 -6.76 -9.25 2.71
N GLU A 108 -7.78 -8.51 2.36
CA GLU A 108 -9.18 -8.86 2.59
C GLU A 108 -9.97 -8.92 1.29
N ALA A 109 -11.02 -9.74 1.28
CA ALA A 109 -11.99 -9.82 0.22
C ALA A 109 -13.41 -9.70 0.77
N ARG A 110 -14.19 -8.77 0.22
CA ARG A 110 -15.62 -8.64 0.47
C ARG A 110 -16.39 -9.16 -0.74
N LEU A 111 -17.14 -10.23 -0.52
CA LEU A 111 -17.99 -10.86 -1.54
C LEU A 111 -19.45 -10.51 -1.25
N THR A 112 -20.10 -9.85 -2.19
CA THR A 112 -21.49 -9.42 -2.09
C THR A 112 -22.30 -10.06 -3.20
N LEU A 113 -23.26 -10.91 -2.84
CA LEU A 113 -24.14 -11.54 -3.81
C LEU A 113 -25.13 -10.49 -4.36
N ILE A 114 -25.05 -10.20 -5.66
CA ILE A 114 -25.99 -9.30 -6.34
C ILE A 114 -27.19 -10.09 -6.88
N SER A 115 -26.91 -11.25 -7.46
CA SER A 115 -27.90 -12.17 -8.02
C SER A 115 -27.32 -13.59 -8.03
N PRO A 116 -28.12 -14.64 -8.23
CA PRO A 116 -27.61 -16.01 -8.28
C PRO A 116 -26.50 -16.25 -9.31
N THR A 117 -26.37 -15.40 -10.33
CA THR A 117 -25.32 -15.50 -11.36
C THR A 117 -24.28 -14.39 -11.30
N ARG A 118 -24.34 -13.48 -10.32
CA ARG A 118 -23.39 -12.36 -10.20
C ARG A 118 -23.03 -12.03 -8.75
N ILE A 119 -21.72 -11.95 -8.50
CA ILE A 119 -21.14 -11.60 -7.20
C ILE A 119 -20.19 -10.43 -7.40
N GLN A 120 -20.39 -9.36 -6.63
CA GLN A 120 -19.42 -8.27 -6.54
C GLN A 120 -18.33 -8.66 -5.56
N VAL A 121 -17.09 -8.54 -6.01
CA VAL A 121 -15.89 -8.88 -5.26
C VAL A 121 -15.08 -7.60 -5.09
N ALA A 122 -14.86 -7.18 -3.86
CA ALA A 122 -13.96 -6.09 -3.53
C ALA A 122 -12.76 -6.64 -2.75
N VAL A 123 -11.56 -6.59 -3.34
CA VAL A 123 -10.31 -6.96 -2.69
C VAL A 123 -9.63 -5.70 -2.21
N SER A 124 -9.17 -5.69 -0.96
CA SER A 124 -8.40 -4.61 -0.37
C SER A 124 -7.12 -5.13 0.26
N THR A 125 -6.01 -4.49 -0.03
CA THR A 125 -4.73 -4.70 0.64
C THR A 125 -4.40 -3.47 1.46
N ALA A 126 -4.26 -3.63 2.77
CA ALA A 126 -3.94 -2.54 3.69
C ALA A 126 -2.52 -2.68 4.24
N TRP A 127 -1.86 -1.55 4.51
CA TRP A 127 -0.58 -1.51 5.21
C TRP A 127 -0.48 -0.24 6.05
N ARG A 128 0.46 -0.24 7.00
CA ARG A 128 0.76 0.91 7.84
C ARG A 128 2.24 1.25 7.78
N ASP A 129 2.56 2.52 7.59
CA ASP A 129 3.93 3.04 7.64
C ASP A 129 4.00 4.32 8.48
N GLY A 130 5.18 4.97 8.52
CA GLY A 130 5.40 6.19 9.29
C GLY A 130 4.54 7.38 8.88
N SER A 131 3.90 7.34 7.71
CA SER A 131 2.98 8.37 7.22
C SER A 131 1.50 8.06 7.49
N GLY A 132 1.18 6.86 7.99
CA GLY A 132 -0.17 6.47 8.38
C GLY A 132 -0.62 5.13 7.82
N SER A 133 -1.94 4.93 7.83
CA SER A 133 -2.57 3.74 7.25
C SER A 133 -2.94 4.00 5.80
N HIS A 134 -2.67 3.03 4.95
CA HIS A 134 -2.90 3.10 3.51
C HIS A 134 -3.65 1.86 3.02
N GLU A 135 -4.38 2.01 1.92
CA GLU A 135 -5.14 0.94 1.29
C GLU A 135 -5.00 1.00 -0.23
N SER A 136 -4.86 -0.18 -0.84
CA SER A 136 -5.11 -0.43 -2.25
C SER A 136 -6.39 -1.26 -2.37
N ARG A 137 -7.37 -0.81 -3.16
CA ARG A 137 -8.67 -1.48 -3.30
C ARG A 137 -9.05 -1.61 -4.77
N SER A 138 -9.56 -2.78 -5.14
CA SER A 138 -10.13 -3.04 -6.46
C SER A 138 -11.46 -3.78 -6.32
N THR A 139 -12.43 -3.42 -7.15
CA THR A 139 -13.79 -3.98 -7.12
C THR A 139 -14.19 -4.43 -8.52
N ILE A 140 -14.61 -5.69 -8.63
CA ILE A 140 -14.99 -6.34 -9.90
C ILE A 140 -16.27 -7.15 -9.68
N ILE A 141 -17.08 -7.32 -10.72
CA ILE A 141 -18.21 -8.24 -10.72
C ILE A 141 -17.79 -9.53 -11.41
N TYR A 142 -17.93 -10.65 -10.71
CA TYR A 142 -17.81 -11.97 -11.27
C TYR A 142 -19.18 -12.51 -11.63
N SER A 143 -19.27 -13.15 -12.79
CA SER A 143 -20.49 -13.80 -13.28
C SER A 143 -20.28 -15.30 -13.45
N ASP A 144 -21.37 -16.06 -13.35
CA ASP A 144 -21.40 -17.45 -13.77
C ASP A 144 -21.37 -17.52 -15.29
N TRP A 145 -20.19 -17.66 -15.87
CA TRP A 145 -20.04 -17.67 -17.32
C TRP A 145 -20.46 -18.99 -17.96
N LYS A 146 -20.67 -20.06 -17.18
CA LYS A 146 -21.06 -21.38 -17.70
C LYS A 146 -22.57 -21.47 -17.95
N THR A 147 -23.35 -20.57 -17.39
CA THR A 147 -24.82 -20.53 -17.50
C THR A 147 -25.34 -19.35 -18.34
N LEU A 148 -24.43 -18.55 -18.91
CA LEU A 148 -24.73 -17.46 -19.84
C LEU A 148 -24.77 -17.92 -21.29
#